data_AF-A0A2H5YTA0-F1
#
_entry.id   AF-A0A2H5YTA0-F1
#
_cell.length_a   1.000
_cell.length_b   1.000
_cell.length_c   1.000
_cell.angle_alpha   90.00
_cell.angle_beta   90.00
_cell.angle_gamma   90.00
#
_symmetry.space_group_name_H-M   'P 1'
#
loop_
_entity.id
_entity.type
_entity.pdbx_description
1 polymer ?
#
loop_
_entity_poly.entity_id
_entity_poly.type
_entity_poly.pdbx_seq_one_letter_code
_entity_poly.pdbx_strand_id
1 'polypeptide(L)'
;MAQRALKWSLLILILVEIVLVRAGWLSIGQAVAIVVLIEGALTLVAGIQAIRAVRRYRHQRAAGRGGVEAFEDALSLLMPQRLARLVALELRLWICLGRWLFRRYRPDERDFSYRKRSIVSALVVLVILTAPVEILILELLIPWAWLRWVLLALAVYGMIWVIGLYASLVVLPHRVADDGLWLRYGLLSEACIPFPEIADIQVAPRKVPDGRDGLRVVEEERAAYLAVGSRTDVTIALRRPQSFRTAFGRTAPVDTLHIAVDAPQRLCEAVRARLSLVAVRSGTEDSPHSER
;
A
#
# COMPACT_ATOMS: atom_id res chain seq x y z
N MET A 1 24.18 2.36 8.08
CA MET A 1 25.14 1.40 8.66
C MET A 1 24.60 0.62 9.87
N ALA A 2 23.74 1.20 10.72
CA ALA A 2 23.21 0.55 11.92
C ALA A 2 22.43 -0.78 11.73
N GLN A 3 21.70 -0.97 10.62
CA GLN A 3 20.93 -2.22 10.39
C GLN A 3 21.79 -3.43 9.99
N ARG A 4 22.99 -3.23 9.46
CA ARG A 4 23.94 -4.34 9.25
C ARG A 4 24.51 -4.80 10.59
N ALA A 5 24.85 -3.87 11.48
CA ALA A 5 25.37 -4.18 12.81
C ALA A 5 24.42 -5.05 13.65
N LEU A 6 23.10 -4.86 13.50
CA LEU A 6 22.08 -5.62 14.25
C LEU A 6 21.91 -7.09 13.80
N LYS A 7 22.22 -7.42 12.53
CA LYS A 7 22.22 -8.83 12.08
C LYS A 7 23.48 -9.57 12.52
N TRP A 8 24.60 -8.87 12.55
CA TRP A 8 25.86 -9.41 13.06
C TRP A 8 25.85 -9.58 14.58
N SER A 9 25.11 -8.76 15.33
CA SER A 9 25.04 -8.89 16.79
C SER A 9 24.43 -10.20 17.28
N LEU A 10 23.46 -10.78 16.56
CA LEU A 10 22.90 -12.09 16.91
C LEU A 10 23.87 -13.24 16.65
N LEU A 11 24.58 -13.21 15.52
CA LEU A 11 25.61 -14.21 15.22
C LEU A 11 26.81 -14.10 16.16
N ILE A 12 27.21 -12.87 16.50
CA ILE A 12 28.26 -12.60 17.49
C ILE A 12 27.83 -13.08 18.88
N LEU A 13 26.57 -12.84 19.29
CA LEU A 13 26.03 -13.32 20.56
C LEU A 13 26.09 -14.85 20.65
N ILE A 14 25.66 -15.56 19.60
CA ILE A 14 25.72 -17.03 19.53
C ILE A 14 27.17 -17.53 19.58
N LEU A 15 28.09 -16.87 18.87
CA LEU A 15 29.52 -17.21 18.90
C LEU A 15 30.13 -16.98 20.29
N VAL A 16 29.78 -15.88 20.95
CA VAL A 16 30.23 -15.55 22.32
C VAL A 16 29.69 -16.56 23.33
N GLU A 17 28.43 -16.99 23.22
CA GLU A 17 27.87 -18.06 24.06
C GLU A 17 28.59 -19.39 23.86
N ILE A 18 28.87 -19.79 22.61
CA ILE A 18 29.59 -21.04 22.32
C ILE A 18 31.01 -21.00 22.94
N VAL A 19 31.70 -19.87 22.86
CA VAL A 19 33.03 -19.70 23.46
C VAL A 19 32.96 -19.74 24.99
N LEU A 20 31.97 -19.08 25.61
CA LEU A 20 31.79 -19.07 27.07
C LEU A 20 31.41 -20.46 27.63
N VAL A 21 30.59 -21.21 26.92
CA VAL A 21 30.25 -22.61 27.27
C VAL A 21 31.48 -23.51 27.15
N ARG A 22 32.25 -23.36 26.07
CA ARG A 22 33.46 -24.17 25.83
C ARG A 22 34.61 -23.82 26.80
N ALA A 23 34.65 -22.59 27.30
CA ALA A 23 35.56 -22.15 28.35
C ALA A 23 35.15 -22.62 29.77
N GLY A 24 33.97 -23.24 29.93
CA GLY A 24 33.46 -23.73 31.21
C GLY A 24 32.90 -22.64 32.13
N TRP A 25 32.76 -21.41 31.63
CA TRP A 25 32.25 -20.27 32.41
C TRP A 25 30.72 -20.23 32.45
N LEU A 26 30.07 -20.98 31.55
CA LEU A 26 28.61 -21.10 31.44
C LEU A 26 28.23 -22.57 31.28
N SER A 27 27.36 -23.07 32.15
CA SER A 27 26.75 -24.39 31.95
C SER A 27 25.79 -24.36 30.77
N ILE A 28 25.61 -25.50 30.08
CA ILE A 28 24.69 -25.63 28.94
C ILE A 28 23.27 -25.19 29.32
N GLY A 29 22.83 -25.50 30.55
CA GLY A 29 21.52 -25.08 31.06
C GLY A 29 21.38 -23.55 31.21
N GLN A 30 22.46 -22.85 31.58
CA GLN A 30 22.47 -21.39 31.69
C GLN A 30 22.49 -20.71 30.31
N ALA A 31 23.21 -21.25 29.34
CA ALA A 31 23.22 -20.71 27.96
C ALA A 31 21.84 -20.86 27.30
N VAL A 32 21.22 -22.04 27.43
CA VAL A 32 19.84 -22.26 26.96
C VAL A 32 18.86 -21.32 27.66
N ALA A 33 19.01 -21.09 28.96
CA ALA A 33 18.16 -20.16 29.70
C ALA A 33 18.30 -18.71 29.20
N ILE A 34 19.52 -18.26 28.88
CA ILE A 34 19.76 -16.91 28.33
C ILE A 34 19.10 -16.75 26.96
N VAL A 35 19.27 -17.71 26.06
CA VAL A 35 18.62 -17.70 24.73
C VAL A 35 17.10 -17.63 24.87
N VAL A 36 16.51 -18.51 25.68
CA VAL A 36 15.06 -18.55 25.90
C VAL A 36 14.54 -17.26 26.53
N LEU A 37 15.29 -16.65 27.45
CA LEU A 37 14.90 -15.40 28.11
C LEU A 37 15.00 -14.20 27.15
N ILE A 38 16.02 -14.16 26.29
CA ILE A 38 16.15 -13.14 25.23
C ILE A 38 15.04 -13.32 24.18
N GLU A 39 14.82 -14.53 23.70
CA GLU A 39 13.80 -14.83 22.70
C GLU A 39 12.38 -14.58 23.23
N GLY A 40 12.14 -14.92 24.49
CA GLY A 40 10.90 -14.61 25.21
C GLY A 40 10.69 -13.09 25.38
N ALA A 41 11.72 -12.34 25.77
CA ALA A 41 11.66 -10.89 25.89
C ALA A 41 11.41 -10.21 24.53
N LEU A 42 12.08 -10.67 23.46
CA LEU A 42 11.87 -10.18 22.09
C LEU A 42 10.44 -10.47 21.61
N THR A 43 9.93 -11.68 21.88
CA THR A 43 8.55 -12.07 21.53
C THR A 43 7.53 -11.24 22.30
N LEU A 44 7.77 -10.97 23.58
CA LEU A 44 6.90 -10.13 24.41
C LEU A 44 6.88 -8.68 23.90
N VAL A 45 8.05 -8.10 23.60
CA VAL A 45 8.15 -6.74 23.05
C VAL A 45 7.46 -6.67 21.68
N ALA A 46 7.71 -7.65 20.79
CA ALA A 46 7.05 -7.75 19.49
C ALA A 46 5.52 -7.88 19.63
N GLY A 47 5.05 -8.67 20.60
CA GLY A 47 3.63 -8.83 20.92
C GLY A 47 2.99 -7.52 21.42
N ILE A 48 3.63 -6.80 22.33
CA ILE A 48 3.15 -5.50 22.83
C ILE A 48 3.13 -4.46 21.71
N GLN A 49 4.17 -4.43 20.86
CA GLN A 49 4.24 -3.55 19.68
C GLN A 49 3.13 -3.89 18.68
N ALA A 50 2.88 -5.17 18.40
CA ALA A 50 1.80 -5.64 17.54
C ALA A 50 0.42 -5.28 18.09
N ILE A 51 0.17 -5.45 19.39
CA ILE A 51 -1.09 -5.08 20.04
C ILE A 51 -1.30 -3.56 19.97
N ARG A 52 -0.26 -2.76 20.20
CA ARG A 52 -0.31 -1.29 20.07
C ARG A 52 -0.55 -0.87 18.62
N ALA A 53 0.11 -1.50 17.65
CA ALA A 53 -0.09 -1.25 16.23
C ALA A 53 -1.52 -1.60 15.78
N VAL A 54 -2.08 -2.73 16.24
CA VAL A 54 -3.46 -3.14 15.95
C VAL A 54 -4.48 -2.22 16.60
N ARG A 55 -4.27 -1.82 17.87
CA ARG A 55 -5.16 -0.86 18.56
C ARG A 55 -5.13 0.52 17.91
N ARG A 56 -3.94 1.00 17.51
CA ARG A 56 -3.77 2.29 16.82
C ARG A 56 -4.31 2.26 15.39
N TYR A 57 -4.16 1.14 14.69
CA TYR A 57 -4.82 0.87 13.40
C TYR A 57 -6.34 0.93 13.53
N ARG A 58 -6.94 0.30 14.55
CA ARG A 58 -8.40 0.34 14.78
C ARG A 58 -8.88 1.75 15.14
N HIS A 59 -8.11 2.50 15.94
CA HIS A 59 -8.45 3.86 16.34
C HIS A 59 -8.29 4.89 15.22
N GLN A 60 -7.24 4.79 14.39
CA GLN A 60 -7.02 5.70 13.28
C GLN A 60 -7.91 5.42 12.06
N ARG A 61 -8.34 4.15 11.89
CA ARG A 61 -9.40 3.79 10.94
C ARG A 61 -10.75 4.39 11.33
N ALA A 62 -11.05 4.51 12.62
CA ALA A 62 -12.25 5.22 13.10
C ALA A 62 -12.19 6.74 12.83
N ALA A 63 -10.98 7.29 12.62
CA ALA A 63 -10.75 8.71 12.34
C ALA A 63 -10.59 9.04 10.83
N GLY A 64 -10.96 8.11 9.93
CA GLY A 64 -10.97 8.36 8.47
C GLY A 64 -9.59 8.39 7.79
N ARG A 65 -8.49 8.04 8.48
CA ARG A 65 -7.16 7.94 7.86
C ARG A 65 -6.92 6.57 7.24
N GLY A 66 -6.22 6.52 6.10
CA GLY A 66 -5.94 5.29 5.36
C GLY A 66 -5.19 4.27 6.21
N GLY A 67 -5.73 3.05 6.37
CA GLY A 67 -5.22 2.05 7.32
C GLY A 67 -3.76 1.62 7.14
N VAL A 68 -3.14 1.93 6.00
CA VAL A 68 -1.73 1.65 5.72
C VAL A 68 -0.80 2.78 6.19
N GLU A 69 -1.31 3.99 6.38
CA GLU A 69 -0.56 5.12 6.97
C GLU A 69 -0.39 4.89 8.48
N ALA A 70 -1.47 4.46 9.15
CA ALA A 70 -1.45 4.07 10.56
C ALA A 70 -0.44 2.94 10.87
N PHE A 71 -0.28 2.00 9.95
CA PHE A 71 0.64 0.88 10.08
C PHE A 71 2.10 1.28 9.81
N GLU A 72 2.34 2.12 8.79
CA GLU A 72 3.67 2.69 8.50
C GLU A 72 4.17 3.55 9.68
N ASP A 73 3.28 4.38 10.26
CA ASP A 73 3.60 5.21 11.42
C ASP A 73 3.97 4.35 12.63
N ALA A 74 3.26 3.23 12.86
CA ALA A 74 3.59 2.31 13.94
C ALA A 74 4.94 1.60 13.72
N LEU A 75 5.23 1.19 12.48
CA LEU A 75 6.50 0.55 12.12
C LEU A 75 7.68 1.54 12.17
N SER A 76 7.47 2.81 11.85
CA SER A 76 8.55 3.81 11.86
C SER A 76 9.17 4.04 13.24
N LEU A 77 8.45 3.69 14.31
CA LEU A 77 8.98 3.67 15.68
C LEU A 77 10.03 2.57 15.91
N LEU A 78 9.99 1.50 15.11
CA LEU A 78 10.84 0.32 15.24
C LEU A 78 11.97 0.29 14.20
N MET A 79 11.76 0.92 13.05
CA MET A 79 12.69 0.84 11.92
C MET A 79 12.67 2.13 11.10
N PRO A 80 13.72 2.38 10.29
CA PRO A 80 13.74 3.52 9.39
C PRO A 80 12.50 3.54 8.50
N GLN A 81 11.95 4.73 8.26
CA GLN A 81 10.68 4.95 7.55
C GLN A 81 10.62 4.24 6.19
N ARG A 82 11.75 4.14 5.47
CA ARG A 82 11.85 3.41 4.20
C ARG A 82 11.59 1.91 4.36
N LEU A 83 12.11 1.29 5.41
CA LEU A 83 11.90 -0.13 5.67
C LEU A 83 10.47 -0.39 6.18
N ALA A 84 9.96 0.49 7.05
CA ALA A 84 8.58 0.44 7.51
C ALA A 84 7.61 0.42 6.33
N ARG A 85 7.88 1.26 5.32
CA ARG A 85 7.07 1.32 4.12
C ARG A 85 7.17 0.07 3.25
N LEU A 86 8.38 -0.48 3.05
CA LEU A 86 8.55 -1.73 2.31
C LEU A 86 7.79 -2.88 2.99
N VAL A 87 7.90 -3.00 4.31
CA VAL A 87 7.18 -4.02 5.09
C VAL A 87 5.66 -3.82 5.00
N ALA A 88 5.20 -2.58 5.10
CA ALA A 88 3.78 -2.25 4.95
C ALA A 88 3.24 -2.59 3.56
N LEU A 89 4.02 -2.30 2.51
CA LEU A 89 3.69 -2.60 1.13
C LEU A 89 3.62 -4.12 0.92
N GLU A 90 4.61 -4.86 1.43
CA GLU A 90 4.68 -6.31 1.35
C GLU A 90 3.48 -6.96 2.04
N LEU A 91 3.18 -6.57 3.28
CA LEU A 91 2.02 -7.09 4.01
C LEU A 91 0.70 -6.78 3.28
N ARG A 92 0.56 -5.56 2.74
CA ARG A 92 -0.62 -5.16 1.97
C ARG A 92 -0.78 -6.02 0.72
N LEU A 93 0.32 -6.34 0.04
CA LEU A 93 0.34 -7.23 -1.12
C LEU A 93 -0.20 -8.61 -0.76
N TRP A 94 0.31 -9.22 0.32
CA TRP A 94 -0.16 -10.54 0.76
C TRP A 94 -1.64 -10.54 1.16
N ILE A 95 -2.12 -9.48 1.82
CA ILE A 95 -3.54 -9.32 2.16
C ILE A 95 -4.39 -9.20 0.88
N CYS A 96 -3.98 -8.38 -0.08
CA CYS A 96 -4.69 -8.21 -1.36
C CYS A 96 -4.72 -9.51 -2.16
N LEU A 97 -3.57 -10.20 -2.25
CA LEU A 97 -3.44 -11.49 -2.90
C LEU A 97 -4.36 -12.53 -2.27
N GLY A 98 -4.33 -12.67 -0.94
CA GLY A 98 -5.22 -13.57 -0.21
C GLY A 98 -6.70 -13.22 -0.41
N ARG A 99 -7.08 -11.94 -0.34
CA ARG A 99 -8.47 -11.52 -0.58
C ARG A 99 -8.95 -11.84 -2.00
N TRP A 100 -8.07 -11.73 -2.98
CA TRP A 100 -8.37 -12.06 -4.37
C TRP A 100 -8.48 -13.58 -4.57
N LEU A 101 -7.47 -14.34 -4.12
CA LEU A 101 -7.38 -15.79 -4.29
C LEU A 101 -8.53 -16.52 -3.58
N PHE A 102 -8.84 -16.11 -2.34
CA PHE A 102 -9.95 -16.67 -1.56
C PHE A 102 -11.31 -16.01 -1.85
N ARG A 103 -11.41 -15.20 -2.92
CA ARG A 103 -12.64 -14.51 -3.36
C ARG A 103 -13.36 -13.73 -2.25
N ARG A 104 -12.60 -13.17 -1.29
CA ARG A 104 -13.10 -12.35 -0.17
C ARG A 104 -13.28 -10.88 -0.53
N TYR A 105 -13.31 -10.56 -1.82
CA TYR A 105 -13.68 -9.24 -2.33
C TYR A 105 -14.89 -9.41 -3.24
N ARG A 106 -15.97 -8.71 -2.88
CA ARG A 106 -17.19 -8.57 -3.68
C ARG A 106 -17.34 -7.09 -4.00
N PRO A 107 -17.36 -6.69 -5.29
CA PRO A 107 -17.60 -5.31 -5.67
C PRO A 107 -18.94 -4.83 -5.13
N ASP A 108 -18.95 -3.62 -4.58
CA ASP A 108 -20.15 -2.90 -4.16
C ASP A 108 -20.56 -1.87 -5.24
N GLU A 109 -21.78 -1.33 -5.19
CA GLU A 109 -22.24 -0.27 -6.10
C GLU A 109 -21.42 1.02 -5.97
N ARG A 110 -20.84 1.23 -4.79
CA ARG A 110 -19.94 2.35 -4.48
C ARG A 110 -18.51 2.14 -4.99
N ASP A 111 -18.21 0.98 -5.59
CA ASP A 111 -16.89 0.62 -6.11
C ASP A 111 -16.77 0.84 -7.62
N PHE A 112 -15.69 1.48 -8.02
CA PHE A 112 -15.40 1.82 -9.41
C PHE A 112 -14.05 1.26 -9.82
N SER A 113 -14.08 0.30 -10.75
CA SER A 113 -12.88 -0.30 -11.30
C SER A 113 -12.17 0.67 -12.26
N TYR A 114 -10.86 0.45 -12.44
CA TYR A 114 -10.00 1.26 -13.30
C TYR A 114 -8.98 0.41 -14.07
N ARG A 115 -9.14 -0.92 -14.03
CA ARG A 115 -8.08 -1.86 -14.41
C ARG A 115 -8.14 -2.30 -15.87
N LYS A 116 -9.20 -1.97 -16.63
CA LYS A 116 -9.38 -2.50 -18.00
C LYS A 116 -8.20 -2.14 -18.91
N ARG A 117 -7.60 -0.97 -18.72
CA ARG A 117 -6.44 -0.49 -19.50
C ARG A 117 -5.09 -0.80 -18.86
N SER A 118 -5.08 -1.47 -17.72
CA SER A 118 -3.84 -1.68 -16.96
C SER A 118 -2.96 -2.71 -17.66
N ILE A 119 -1.74 -2.29 -17.98
CA ILE A 119 -0.71 -3.17 -18.54
C ILE A 119 -0.28 -4.29 -17.57
N VAL A 120 -0.56 -4.13 -16.28
CA VAL A 120 -0.24 -5.13 -15.24
C VAL A 120 -0.91 -6.48 -15.55
N SER A 121 -2.09 -6.50 -16.17
CA SER A 121 -2.74 -7.74 -16.60
C SER A 121 -1.90 -8.49 -17.65
N ALA A 122 -1.36 -7.76 -18.62
CA ALA A 122 -0.48 -8.33 -19.65
C ALA A 122 0.87 -8.76 -19.05
N LEU A 123 1.40 -7.98 -18.10
CA LEU A 123 2.61 -8.32 -17.36
C LEU A 123 2.47 -9.64 -16.59
N VAL A 124 1.33 -9.88 -15.94
CA VAL A 124 1.06 -11.17 -15.27
C VAL A 124 1.10 -12.33 -16.27
N VAL A 125 0.45 -12.19 -17.42
CA VAL A 125 0.45 -13.23 -18.46
C VAL A 125 1.87 -13.48 -18.97
N LEU A 126 2.61 -12.41 -19.25
CA LEU A 126 3.99 -12.50 -19.70
C LEU A 126 4.85 -13.26 -18.69
N VAL A 127 4.84 -12.83 -17.41
CA VAL A 127 5.64 -13.45 -16.35
C VAL A 127 5.28 -14.91 -16.15
N ILE A 128 4.00 -15.28 -16.18
CA ILE A 128 3.57 -16.69 -16.04
C ILE A 128 4.10 -17.55 -17.19
N LEU A 129 4.20 -17.00 -18.40
CA LEU A 129 4.67 -17.73 -19.58
C LEU A 129 6.20 -17.76 -19.68
N THR A 130 6.91 -16.67 -19.36
CA THR A 130 8.36 -16.56 -19.54
C THR A 130 9.15 -17.03 -18.33
N ALA A 131 8.68 -16.79 -17.10
CA ALA A 131 9.43 -17.11 -15.89
C ALA A 131 9.82 -18.60 -15.78
N PRO A 132 8.96 -19.59 -16.14
CA PRO A 132 9.38 -20.99 -16.11
C PRO A 132 10.55 -21.30 -17.05
N VAL A 133 10.55 -20.68 -18.24
CA VAL A 133 11.64 -20.83 -19.22
C VAL A 133 12.91 -20.18 -18.70
N GLU A 134 12.82 -18.98 -18.14
CA GLU A 134 13.95 -18.29 -17.50
C GLU A 134 14.54 -19.12 -16.35
N ILE A 135 13.69 -19.69 -15.48
CA ILE A 135 14.11 -20.57 -14.39
C ILE A 135 14.85 -21.79 -14.93
N LEU A 136 14.34 -22.45 -15.98
CA LEU A 136 14.98 -23.61 -16.59
C LEU A 136 16.34 -23.27 -17.20
N ILE A 137 16.45 -22.12 -17.87
CA ILE A 137 17.72 -21.63 -18.42
C ILE A 137 18.72 -21.38 -17.29
N LEU A 138 18.33 -20.68 -16.23
CA LEU A 138 19.21 -20.41 -15.08
C LEU A 138 19.68 -21.71 -14.42
N GLU A 139 18.80 -22.71 -14.32
CA GLU A 139 19.11 -24.02 -13.75
C GLU A 139 20.16 -24.80 -14.56
N LEU A 140 20.16 -24.63 -15.90
CA LEU A 140 21.12 -25.28 -16.80
C LEU A 140 22.46 -24.52 -16.87
N LEU A 141 22.42 -23.18 -16.89
CA LEU A 141 23.61 -22.35 -17.10
C LEU A 141 24.45 -22.20 -15.82
N ILE A 142 23.83 -22.27 -14.64
CA ILE A 142 24.51 -21.95 -13.39
C ILE A 142 25.06 -23.22 -12.74
N PRO A 143 26.38 -23.34 -12.55
CA PRO A 143 26.98 -24.54 -11.99
C PRO A 143 26.85 -24.61 -10.46
N TRP A 144 26.67 -23.46 -9.78
CA TRP A 144 26.65 -23.40 -8.32
C TRP A 144 25.25 -23.69 -7.76
N ALA A 145 25.12 -24.82 -7.06
CA ALA A 145 23.85 -25.27 -6.47
C ALA A 145 23.19 -24.22 -5.56
N TRP A 146 23.97 -23.54 -4.70
CA TRP A 146 23.42 -22.51 -3.82
C TRP A 146 22.84 -21.31 -4.60
N LEU A 147 23.47 -20.94 -5.72
CA LEU A 147 23.02 -19.81 -6.54
C LEU A 147 21.73 -20.15 -7.30
N ARG A 148 21.61 -21.39 -7.79
CA ARG A 148 20.37 -21.92 -8.40
C ARG A 148 19.19 -21.79 -7.45
N TRP A 149 19.34 -22.24 -6.20
CA TRP A 149 18.28 -22.13 -5.19
C TRP A 149 17.90 -20.67 -4.88
N VAL A 150 18.88 -19.77 -4.77
CA VAL A 150 18.62 -18.34 -4.55
C VAL A 150 17.85 -17.71 -5.71
N LEU A 151 18.24 -18.00 -6.95
CA LEU A 151 17.59 -17.46 -8.14
C LEU A 151 16.19 -18.04 -8.34
N LEU A 152 16.01 -19.33 -8.09
CA LEU A 152 14.69 -19.96 -8.09
C LEU A 152 13.76 -19.29 -7.07
N ALA A 153 14.23 -19.10 -5.84
CA ALA A 153 13.46 -18.42 -4.80
C ALA A 153 13.10 -16.98 -5.20
N LEU A 154 14.04 -16.24 -5.79
CA LEU A 154 13.80 -14.88 -6.26
C LEU A 154 12.82 -14.82 -7.43
N ALA A 155 12.90 -15.75 -8.39
CA ALA A 155 11.99 -15.83 -9.52
C ALA A 155 10.56 -16.17 -9.08
N VAL A 156 10.41 -17.16 -8.20
CA VAL A 156 9.11 -17.52 -7.61
C VAL A 156 8.53 -16.36 -6.81
N TYR A 157 9.35 -15.71 -5.97
CA TYR A 157 8.93 -14.54 -5.21
C TYR A 157 8.48 -13.40 -6.13
N GLY A 158 9.26 -13.08 -7.17
CA GLY A 158 8.93 -12.05 -8.16
C GLY A 158 7.62 -12.34 -8.89
N MET A 159 7.39 -13.59 -9.28
CA MET A 159 6.13 -14.02 -9.91
C MET A 159 4.94 -13.82 -8.96
N ILE A 160 5.05 -14.25 -7.70
CA ILE A 160 4.01 -14.03 -6.69
C ILE A 160 3.77 -12.53 -6.49
N TRP A 161 4.82 -11.73 -6.48
CA TRP A 161 4.73 -10.28 -6.30
C TRP A 161 3.97 -9.60 -7.44
N VAL A 162 4.26 -9.95 -8.71
CA VAL A 162 3.53 -9.43 -9.87
C VAL A 162 2.06 -9.83 -9.85
N ILE A 163 1.75 -11.07 -9.47
CA ILE A 163 0.37 -11.53 -9.29
C ILE A 163 -0.32 -10.78 -8.14
N GLY A 164 0.38 -10.55 -7.03
CA GLY A 164 -0.10 -9.76 -5.90
C GLY A 164 -0.37 -8.29 -6.26
N LEU A 165 0.48 -7.70 -7.11
CA LEU A 165 0.26 -6.37 -7.65
C LEU A 165 -1.04 -6.33 -8.47
N TYR A 166 -1.28 -7.30 -9.36
CA TYR A 166 -2.54 -7.40 -10.09
C TYR A 166 -3.75 -7.60 -9.16
N ALA A 167 -3.64 -8.49 -8.19
CA ALA A 167 -4.68 -8.72 -7.18
C ALA A 167 -5.03 -7.41 -6.44
N SER A 168 -4.04 -6.56 -6.15
CA SER A 168 -4.27 -5.26 -5.54
C SER A 168 -5.12 -4.33 -6.41
N LEU A 169 -4.93 -4.31 -7.73
CA LEU A 169 -5.75 -3.53 -8.67
C LEU A 169 -7.20 -4.02 -8.72
N VAL A 170 -7.43 -5.31 -8.46
CA VAL A 170 -8.77 -5.91 -8.44
C VAL A 170 -9.49 -5.60 -7.13
N VAL A 171 -8.81 -5.76 -5.99
CA VAL A 171 -9.41 -5.71 -4.65
C VAL A 171 -9.48 -4.28 -4.07
N LEU A 172 -8.75 -3.34 -4.67
CA LEU A 172 -8.70 -1.93 -4.25
C LEU A 172 -9.26 -1.02 -5.36
N PRO A 173 -10.59 -1.02 -5.58
CA PRO A 173 -11.24 -0.09 -6.51
C PRO A 173 -11.16 1.36 -5.98
N HIS A 174 -11.48 2.32 -6.85
CA HIS A 174 -11.92 3.63 -6.39
C HIS A 174 -13.24 3.45 -5.64
N ARG A 175 -13.46 4.16 -4.53
CA ARG A 175 -14.66 3.99 -3.71
C ARG A 175 -15.24 5.33 -3.30
N VAL A 176 -16.54 5.51 -3.52
CA VAL A 176 -17.32 6.63 -2.97
C VAL A 176 -17.81 6.22 -1.58
N ALA A 177 -17.04 6.54 -0.55
CA ALA A 177 -17.38 6.22 0.83
C ALA A 177 -18.16 7.37 1.49
N ASP A 178 -18.61 7.19 2.73
CA ASP A 178 -19.32 8.23 3.47
C ASP A 178 -18.41 9.37 3.92
N ASP A 179 -17.12 9.09 4.16
CA ASP A 179 -16.10 10.04 4.59
C ASP A 179 -15.43 10.79 3.42
N GLY A 180 -15.52 10.26 2.20
CA GLY A 180 -14.98 10.91 1.02
C GLY A 180 -14.81 9.98 -0.19
N LEU A 181 -14.17 10.54 -1.22
CA LEU A 181 -13.80 9.82 -2.43
C LEU A 181 -12.41 9.19 -2.26
N TRP A 182 -12.38 7.87 -2.14
CA TRP A 182 -11.15 7.09 -2.06
C TRP A 182 -10.67 6.73 -3.45
N LEU A 183 -9.47 7.19 -3.78
CA LEU A 183 -8.82 6.93 -5.05
C LEU A 183 -7.57 6.09 -4.88
N ARG A 184 -7.40 5.07 -5.72
CA ARG A 184 -6.39 4.04 -5.52
C ARG A 184 -5.80 3.59 -6.84
N TYR A 185 -4.50 3.34 -6.83
CA TYR A 185 -3.83 2.58 -7.88
C TYR A 185 -3.06 1.44 -7.22
N GLY A 186 -3.77 0.32 -7.08
CA GLY A 186 -3.31 -0.89 -6.42
C GLY A 186 -2.73 -0.60 -5.03
N LEU A 187 -1.57 -1.19 -4.77
CA LEU A 187 -0.75 -0.96 -3.58
C LEU A 187 0.15 0.28 -3.66
N LEU A 188 0.24 0.94 -4.83
CA LEU A 188 1.25 1.95 -5.12
C LEU A 188 0.84 3.38 -4.78
N SER A 189 -0.46 3.69 -4.79
CA SER A 189 -0.96 4.99 -4.34
C SER A 189 -2.38 4.92 -3.82
N GLU A 190 -2.67 5.77 -2.85
CA GLU A 190 -3.96 5.89 -2.21
C GLU A 190 -4.19 7.34 -1.80
N ALA A 191 -5.36 7.87 -2.13
CA ALA A 191 -5.80 9.22 -1.83
C ALA A 191 -7.23 9.15 -1.28
N CYS A 192 -7.53 10.00 -0.30
CA CYS A 192 -8.90 10.24 0.15
C CYS A 192 -9.16 11.73 0.03
N ILE A 193 -10.22 12.09 -0.69
CA ILE A 193 -10.64 13.48 -0.86
C ILE A 193 -12.00 13.63 -0.17
N PRO A 194 -12.09 14.38 0.94
CA PRO A 194 -13.37 14.69 1.55
C PRO A 194 -14.27 15.43 0.57
N PHE A 195 -15.58 15.13 0.57
CA PHE A 195 -16.53 15.81 -0.33
C PHE A 195 -16.53 17.34 -0.23
N PRO A 196 -16.39 17.97 0.97
CA PRO A 196 -16.31 19.42 1.07
C PRO A 196 -15.15 20.04 0.27
N GLU A 197 -14.06 19.29 0.07
CA GLU A 197 -12.88 19.75 -0.66
C GLU A 197 -13.01 19.58 -2.18
N ILE A 198 -14.08 18.93 -2.68
CA ILE A 198 -14.35 18.80 -4.11
C ILE A 198 -15.12 20.03 -4.58
N ALA A 199 -14.51 20.77 -5.51
CA ALA A 199 -15.11 21.93 -6.14
C ALA A 199 -16.04 21.50 -7.29
N ASP A 200 -15.52 20.65 -8.18
CA ASP A 200 -16.26 20.14 -9.34
C ASP A 200 -15.69 18.77 -9.77
N ILE A 201 -16.53 18.00 -10.47
CA ILE A 201 -16.16 16.74 -11.10
C ILE A 201 -16.80 16.62 -12.48
N GLN A 202 -15.97 16.31 -13.48
CA GLN A 202 -16.42 16.21 -14.87
C GLN A 202 -15.71 15.08 -15.62
N VAL A 203 -16.44 14.48 -16.57
CA VAL A 203 -15.86 13.54 -17.52
C VAL A 203 -15.04 14.33 -18.52
N ALA A 204 -13.72 14.18 -18.45
CA ALA A 204 -12.77 14.91 -19.28
C ALA A 204 -11.58 13.99 -19.55
N PRO A 205 -11.64 13.17 -20.61
CA PRO A 205 -10.58 12.25 -20.95
C PRO A 205 -9.30 12.99 -21.35
N ARG A 206 -8.17 12.59 -20.78
CA ARG A 206 -6.85 13.19 -21.07
C ARG A 206 -5.78 12.11 -21.25
N LYS A 207 -4.83 12.39 -22.13
CA LYS A 207 -3.58 11.62 -22.23
C LYS A 207 -2.59 12.20 -21.22
N VAL A 208 -1.84 11.33 -20.55
CA VAL A 208 -0.77 11.77 -19.64
C VAL A 208 0.43 12.28 -20.46
N PRO A 209 1.04 13.42 -20.10
CA PRO A 209 2.19 13.98 -20.81
C PRO A 209 3.33 12.97 -21.03
N ASP A 210 3.73 12.23 -20.00
CA ASP A 210 4.85 11.27 -20.06
C ASP A 210 4.44 9.84 -20.46
N GLY A 211 3.15 9.61 -20.69
CA GLY A 211 2.62 8.29 -21.05
C GLY A 211 2.76 7.20 -19.97
N ARG A 212 3.08 7.55 -18.72
CA ARG A 212 3.27 6.57 -17.62
C ARG A 212 1.99 6.35 -16.80
N ASP A 213 1.88 5.15 -16.24
CA ASP A 213 0.80 4.77 -15.33
C ASP A 213 1.11 5.14 -13.86
N GLY A 214 0.05 5.16 -13.04
CA GLY A 214 0.10 5.45 -11.61
C GLY A 214 -0.09 6.93 -11.31
N LEU A 215 0.15 7.31 -10.05
CA LEU A 215 0.04 8.70 -9.60
C LEU A 215 1.28 9.52 -9.98
N ARG A 216 1.07 10.65 -10.64
CA ARG A 216 2.10 11.62 -11.02
C ARG A 216 1.63 13.03 -10.75
N VAL A 217 2.54 13.93 -10.43
CA VAL A 217 2.25 15.36 -10.29
C VAL A 217 3.03 16.11 -11.35
N VAL A 218 2.32 16.98 -12.06
CA VAL A 218 2.88 17.98 -12.97
C VAL A 218 2.82 19.30 -12.20
N GLU A 219 3.97 19.72 -11.66
CA GLU A 219 4.04 20.85 -10.73
C GLU A 219 3.67 22.17 -11.41
N GLU A 220 4.05 22.36 -12.67
CA GLU A 220 3.72 23.54 -13.49
C GLU A 220 2.20 23.75 -13.61
N GLU A 221 1.44 22.65 -13.72
CA GLU A 221 -0.02 22.68 -13.82
C GLU A 221 -0.72 22.63 -12.45
N ARG A 222 0.05 22.40 -11.37
CA ARG A 222 -0.46 22.02 -10.04
C ARG A 222 -1.52 20.91 -10.15
N ALA A 223 -1.28 19.95 -11.03
CA ALA A 223 -2.20 18.88 -11.36
C ALA A 223 -1.60 17.51 -11.08
N ALA A 224 -2.41 16.61 -10.55
CA ALA A 224 -2.05 15.21 -10.41
C ALA A 224 -2.77 14.35 -11.45
N TYR A 225 -2.09 13.32 -11.95
CA TYR A 225 -2.61 12.35 -12.90
C TYR A 225 -2.50 10.96 -12.26
N LEU A 226 -3.64 10.32 -11.99
CA LEU A 226 -3.75 8.92 -11.58
C LEU A 226 -4.16 8.08 -12.78
N ALA A 227 -3.17 7.72 -13.59
CA ALA A 227 -3.41 7.20 -14.93
C ALA A 227 -3.30 5.69 -15.03
N VAL A 228 -4.05 5.14 -15.99
CA VAL A 228 -4.00 3.71 -16.35
C VAL A 228 -4.04 3.59 -17.87
N GLY A 229 -3.07 2.88 -18.43
CA GLY A 229 -2.85 2.83 -19.88
C GLY A 229 -2.58 4.22 -20.46
N SER A 230 -1.76 5.02 -19.76
CA SER A 230 -1.35 6.37 -20.18
C SER A 230 -2.49 7.38 -20.34
N ARG A 231 -3.66 7.11 -19.75
CA ARG A 231 -4.88 7.92 -19.91
C ARG A 231 -5.60 8.12 -18.58
N THR A 232 -6.39 9.17 -18.53
CA THR A 232 -7.36 9.51 -17.49
C THR A 232 -8.71 9.83 -18.14
N ASP A 233 -9.80 9.76 -17.38
CA ASP A 233 -11.17 9.83 -17.87
C ASP A 233 -12.00 10.92 -17.17
N VAL A 234 -11.68 11.21 -15.91
CA VAL A 234 -12.39 12.18 -15.08
C VAL A 234 -11.41 13.20 -14.53
N THR A 235 -11.83 14.47 -14.50
CA THR A 235 -11.12 15.57 -13.86
C THR A 235 -11.89 16.03 -12.64
N ILE A 236 -11.19 16.15 -11.52
CA ILE A 236 -11.70 16.62 -10.24
C ILE A 236 -10.97 17.93 -9.91
N ALA A 237 -11.71 19.01 -9.78
CA ALA A 237 -11.20 20.27 -9.26
C ALA A 237 -11.36 20.30 -7.74
N LEU A 238 -10.32 20.73 -7.04
CA LEU A 238 -10.27 20.81 -5.58
C LEU A 238 -10.46 22.25 -5.13
N ARG A 239 -11.17 22.45 -4.01
CA ARG A 239 -11.35 23.77 -3.40
C ARG A 239 -10.07 24.28 -2.74
N ARG A 240 -9.29 23.35 -2.20
CA ARG A 240 -7.98 23.63 -1.59
C ARG A 240 -6.95 22.64 -2.13
N PRO A 241 -5.68 23.06 -2.25
CA PRO A 241 -4.61 22.17 -2.67
C PRO A 241 -4.50 20.95 -1.75
N GLN A 242 -4.52 19.74 -2.30
CA GLN A 242 -4.40 18.49 -1.54
C GLN A 242 -3.12 17.74 -1.88
N SER A 243 -2.51 17.09 -0.89
CA SER A 243 -1.37 16.18 -1.09
C SER A 243 -1.83 14.73 -1.05
N PHE A 244 -1.27 13.90 -1.92
CA PHE A 244 -1.66 12.50 -2.07
C PHE A 244 -0.53 11.56 -1.67
N ARG A 245 -0.88 10.37 -1.20
CA ARG A 245 0.13 9.39 -0.77
C ARG A 245 0.48 8.44 -1.92
N THR A 246 1.78 8.17 -2.01
CA THR A 246 2.38 7.17 -2.90
C THR A 246 3.22 6.19 -2.08
N ALA A 247 3.64 5.10 -2.73
CA ALA A 247 4.66 4.20 -2.20
C ALA A 247 6.03 4.89 -1.98
N PHE A 248 6.23 6.11 -2.49
CA PHE A 248 7.50 6.85 -2.37
C PHE A 248 7.41 8.10 -1.48
N GLY A 249 6.22 8.46 -1.00
CA GLY A 249 6.02 9.56 -0.05
C GLY A 249 4.71 10.29 -0.30
N ARG A 250 4.61 11.54 0.14
CA ARG A 250 3.51 12.44 -0.25
C ARG A 250 3.90 13.21 -1.51
N THR A 251 2.93 13.50 -2.35
CA THR A 251 3.09 14.40 -3.49
C THR A 251 3.08 15.86 -3.04
N ALA A 252 3.56 16.77 -3.90
CA ALA A 252 3.28 18.18 -3.76
C ALA A 252 1.74 18.43 -3.76
N PRO A 253 1.26 19.50 -3.09
CA PRO A 253 -0.16 19.86 -3.12
C PRO A 253 -0.62 20.27 -4.52
N VAL A 254 -1.76 19.73 -4.96
CA VAL A 254 -2.34 19.99 -6.28
C VAL A 254 -3.76 20.51 -6.17
N ASP A 255 -4.18 21.31 -7.15
CA ASP A 255 -5.51 21.90 -7.24
C ASP A 255 -6.45 21.05 -8.11
N THR A 256 -5.87 20.26 -9.01
CA THR A 256 -6.63 19.41 -9.95
C THR A 256 -6.12 17.98 -9.91
N LEU A 257 -7.04 17.02 -9.98
CA LEU A 257 -6.72 15.59 -10.09
C LEU A 257 -7.45 14.96 -11.28
N HIS A 258 -6.69 14.37 -12.18
CA HIS A 258 -7.17 13.60 -13.32
C HIS A 258 -7.05 12.11 -12.98
N ILE A 259 -8.14 11.34 -13.11
CA ILE A 259 -8.16 9.92 -12.75
C ILE A 259 -8.67 9.03 -13.87
N ALA A 260 -8.11 7.82 -13.98
CA ALA A 260 -8.63 6.76 -14.84
C ALA A 260 -9.73 5.98 -14.12
N VAL A 261 -10.83 5.71 -14.82
CA VAL A 261 -11.94 4.91 -14.30
C VAL A 261 -12.69 4.23 -15.45
N ASP A 262 -13.11 2.99 -15.24
CA ASP A 262 -13.75 2.18 -16.29
C ASP A 262 -15.18 2.64 -16.62
N ALA A 263 -15.77 3.50 -15.78
CA ALA A 263 -17.13 4.01 -15.90
C ALA A 263 -17.23 5.46 -15.39
N PRO A 264 -16.75 6.43 -16.18
CA PRO A 264 -16.57 7.81 -15.73
C PRO A 264 -17.90 8.53 -15.46
N GLN A 265 -18.94 8.29 -16.26
CA GLN A 265 -20.26 8.91 -16.07
C GLN A 265 -20.87 8.54 -14.72
N ARG A 266 -20.90 7.23 -14.41
CA ARG A 266 -21.44 6.71 -13.15
C ARG A 266 -20.70 7.26 -11.94
N LEU A 267 -19.38 7.42 -12.04
CA LEU A 267 -18.59 8.00 -10.94
C LEU A 267 -18.97 9.46 -10.72
N CYS A 268 -19.04 10.26 -11.79
CA CYS A 268 -19.43 11.67 -11.70
C CYS A 268 -20.84 11.83 -11.09
N GLU A 269 -21.80 11.01 -11.50
CA GLU A 269 -23.16 11.00 -10.95
C GLU A 269 -23.17 10.67 -9.45
N ALA A 270 -22.48 9.60 -9.05
CA ALA A 270 -22.40 9.18 -7.65
C ALA A 270 -21.76 10.24 -6.75
N VAL A 271 -20.70 10.91 -7.23
CA VAL A 271 -20.04 11.99 -6.48
C VAL A 271 -20.93 13.24 -6.41
N ARG A 272 -21.57 13.64 -7.51
CA ARG A 272 -22.50 14.80 -7.51
C ARG A 272 -23.70 14.58 -6.58
N ALA A 273 -24.25 13.37 -6.56
CA ALA A 273 -25.31 12.99 -5.63
C ALA A 273 -24.87 13.09 -4.16
N ARG A 274 -23.59 12.84 -3.86
CA ARG A 274 -23.05 13.05 -2.51
C ARG A 274 -22.81 14.51 -2.18
N LEU A 275 -22.34 15.30 -3.14
CA LEU A 275 -22.13 16.74 -2.95
C LEU A 275 -23.44 17.47 -2.65
N SER A 276 -24.54 17.11 -3.33
CA SER A 276 -25.85 17.69 -3.04
C SER A 276 -26.35 17.34 -1.63
N LEU A 277 -26.15 16.10 -1.18
CA LEU A 277 -26.51 15.68 0.19
C LEU A 277 -25.71 16.41 1.27
N VAL A 278 -24.42 16.68 1.03
CA VAL A 278 -23.58 17.45 1.97
C VAL A 278 -24.02 18.90 2.04
N ALA A 279 -24.32 19.53 0.89
CA ALA A 279 -24.80 20.90 0.84
C ALA A 279 -26.13 21.11 1.59
N VAL A 280 -27.06 20.14 1.49
CA VAL A 280 -28.33 20.17 2.22
C VAL A 280 -28.12 20.09 3.73
N ARG A 281 -27.17 19.26 4.20
CA ARG A 281 -26.86 19.14 5.64
C ARG A 281 -26.22 20.39 6.21
N SER A 282 -25.28 21.01 5.48
CA SER A 282 -24.68 22.28 5.93
C SER A 282 -25.69 23.43 5.99
N GLY A 283 -26.68 23.46 5.08
CA GLY A 283 -27.73 24.49 5.08
C GLY A 283 -28.80 24.30 6.16
N THR A 284 -28.91 23.11 6.76
CA THR A 284 -29.87 22.83 7.85
C THR A 284 -29.29 23.10 9.24
N GLU A 285 -27.97 23.05 9.42
CA GLU A 285 -27.29 23.45 10.67
C GLU A 285 -27.15 24.97 10.83
N ASP A 286 -27.21 25.74 9.74
CA ASP A 286 -27.08 27.21 9.73
C ASP A 286 -28.42 27.96 9.89
N SER A 287 -29.54 27.28 10.18
CA SER A 287 -30.77 27.96 10.61
C SER A 287 -30.63 28.38 12.07
N PRO A 288 -30.52 29.69 12.38
CA PRO A 288 -30.52 30.14 13.76
C PRO A 288 -31.87 29.77 14.37
N HIS A 289 -31.87 29.39 15.65
CA HIS A 289 -33.03 29.57 16.52
C HIS A 289 -33.45 31.06 16.46
N SER A 290 -34.27 31.39 15.47
CA SER A 290 -35.12 32.56 15.48
C SER A 290 -36.30 32.23 16.38
N GLU A 291 -36.34 32.94 17.49
CA GLU A 291 -37.52 33.23 18.30
C GLU A 291 -38.14 32.05 19.09
N ARG A 292 -37.92 32.09 20.40
CA ARG A 292 -38.97 32.47 21.36
C ARG A 292 -38.37 32.95 22.68
#